data_AF-A0A2V7YKP9-F1
#
_entry.id   AF-A0A2V7YKP9-F1
#
_cell.length_a   1.000
_cell.length_b   1.000
_cell.length_c   1.000
_cell.angle_alpha   90.00
_cell.angle_beta   90.00
_cell.angle_gamma   90.00
#
_symmetry.space_group_name_H-M   'P 1'
#
loop_
_entity.id
_entity.type
_entity.pdbx_description
1 polymer ?
#
loop_
_entity_poly.entity_id
_entity_poly.type
_entity_poly.pdbx_seq_one_letter_code
_entity_poly.pdbx_strand_id
1 'polypeptide(L)'
;MGTITWRQVCWGIPLGILLALPAAAQPPTITHGVDIFTTSDGTRAAFTSNPLPADFFCTGSSAFSGSVPLTGVPLATSPAGVAGSTDTVVERLADGVFSSSGTATIPVILRALRMRSSSNLTVFCPGVGNTDWQVDVCACGPQTQTAITATVGPDCANCGTFNGTLSVNACVRFTRVDTGQVAGPVRQTIQLGITGMPWCYTGGLRETVVPTSFVVDTNCDEQPDLKVPGTTNFHTGWSCSTVGQDCWALFASLTHCHPSYTNRSDHPHCVNPVCGERQ
;
A
#
# COMPACT_ATOMS: atom_id res chain seq x y z
N MET A 1 14.78 -87.90 23.05
CA MET A 1 16.11 -87.31 22.81
C MET A 1 16.08 -86.64 21.45
N GLY A 2 16.45 -85.35 21.37
CA GLY A 2 16.56 -84.61 20.11
C GLY A 2 15.97 -83.19 20.15
N THR A 3 16.61 -82.29 20.91
CA THR A 3 16.48 -80.83 20.79
C THR A 3 17.57 -80.27 19.85
N ILE A 4 17.43 -78.99 19.45
CA ILE A 4 18.42 -78.04 18.88
C ILE A 4 18.31 -77.85 17.35
N THR A 5 18.41 -76.65 16.74
CA THR A 5 18.14 -75.21 17.01
C THR A 5 18.20 -74.52 15.63
N TRP A 6 17.45 -73.43 15.43
CA TRP A 6 17.60 -72.59 14.22
C TRP A 6 18.72 -71.56 14.42
N ARG A 7 19.74 -71.58 13.56
CA ARG A 7 20.77 -70.53 13.48
C ARG A 7 20.22 -69.35 12.68
N GLN A 8 20.04 -68.20 13.32
CA GLN A 8 19.91 -66.93 12.61
C GLN A 8 21.26 -66.56 12.00
N VAL A 9 21.29 -66.37 10.68
CA VAL A 9 22.41 -65.77 9.97
C VAL A 9 22.14 -64.27 9.89
N CYS A 10 22.79 -63.49 10.76
CA CYS A 10 22.84 -62.04 10.63
C CYS A 10 23.73 -61.68 9.43
N TRP A 11 23.13 -61.35 8.28
CA TRP A 11 23.82 -60.62 7.22
C TRP A 11 23.94 -59.16 7.66
N GLY A 12 25.17 -58.72 7.98
CA GLY A 12 25.47 -57.33 8.27
C GLY A 12 25.30 -56.47 7.02
N ILE A 13 24.29 -55.61 7.04
CA ILE A 13 24.15 -54.50 6.08
C ILE A 13 25.10 -53.39 6.56
N PRO A 14 26.06 -52.93 5.74
CA PRO A 14 26.87 -51.78 6.10
C PRO A 14 25.96 -50.55 6.16
N LEU A 15 25.81 -49.99 7.36
CA LEU A 15 25.09 -48.75 7.64
C LEU A 15 25.89 -47.59 7.03
N GLY A 16 25.65 -47.31 5.75
CA GLY A 16 26.18 -46.12 5.08
C GLY A 16 25.60 -44.87 5.73
N ILE A 17 26.45 -44.10 6.42
CA ILE A 17 26.12 -42.76 6.91
C ILE A 17 25.95 -41.88 5.67
N LEU A 18 24.71 -41.67 5.23
CA LEU A 18 24.39 -40.55 4.36
C LEU A 18 24.65 -39.28 5.18
N LEU A 19 25.70 -38.55 4.83
CA LEU A 19 25.88 -37.16 5.24
C LEU A 19 24.71 -36.37 4.63
N ALA A 20 23.65 -36.18 5.42
CA ALA A 20 22.59 -35.25 5.10
C ALA A 20 23.21 -33.85 5.10
N LEU A 21 23.58 -33.35 3.93
CA LEU A 21 23.91 -31.95 3.74
C LEU A 21 22.69 -31.15 4.23
N PRO A 22 22.85 -30.19 5.15
CA PRO A 22 21.74 -29.32 5.52
C PRO A 22 21.25 -28.66 4.24
N ALA A 23 20.00 -28.94 3.86
CA ALA A 23 19.35 -28.22 2.78
C ALA A 23 19.36 -26.75 3.19
N ALA A 24 20.18 -25.94 2.52
CA ALA A 24 20.17 -24.50 2.72
C ALA A 24 18.73 -24.04 2.46
N ALA A 25 18.06 -23.57 3.52
CA ALA A 25 16.71 -23.05 3.41
C ALA A 25 16.75 -21.94 2.36
N GLN A 26 16.06 -22.17 1.23
CA GLN A 26 15.93 -21.14 0.22
C GLN A 26 15.28 -19.93 0.89
N PRO A 27 15.76 -18.70 0.60
CA PRO A 27 15.09 -17.52 1.10
C PRO A 27 13.60 -17.61 0.75
N PRO A 28 12.71 -17.29 1.69
CA PRO A 28 11.28 -17.22 1.38
C PRO A 28 11.03 -16.33 0.16
N THR A 29 10.02 -16.67 -0.63
CA THR A 29 9.66 -15.95 -1.86
C THR A 29 8.55 -14.96 -1.58
N ILE A 30 8.63 -13.76 -2.16
CA ILE A 30 7.50 -12.82 -2.15
C ILE A 30 6.54 -13.23 -3.26
N THR A 31 5.37 -13.78 -2.91
CA THR A 31 4.41 -14.34 -3.88
C THR A 31 3.69 -13.23 -4.61
N HIS A 32 3.64 -13.24 -5.93
CA HIS A 32 2.86 -12.29 -6.74
C HIS A 32 1.45 -12.06 -6.15
N GLY A 33 0.90 -10.87 -6.34
CA GLY A 33 -0.36 -10.49 -5.72
C GLY A 33 -0.53 -8.99 -5.67
N VAL A 34 -1.52 -8.54 -4.91
CA VAL A 34 -1.83 -7.14 -4.75
C VAL A 34 -1.34 -6.62 -3.41
N ASP A 35 -0.80 -5.42 -3.43
CA ASP A 35 -0.42 -4.66 -2.25
C ASP A 35 -1.33 -3.42 -2.19
N ILE A 36 -1.82 -3.12 -1.00
CA ILE A 36 -2.72 -2.00 -0.74
C ILE A 36 -1.99 -0.94 0.09
N PHE A 37 -2.04 0.31 -0.37
CA PHE A 37 -1.31 1.41 0.25
C PHE A 37 -2.25 2.55 0.64
N THR A 38 -1.84 3.24 1.70
CA THR A 38 -2.32 4.58 2.00
C THR A 38 -1.18 5.56 1.71
N THR A 39 -1.42 6.54 0.86
CA THR A 39 -0.43 7.54 0.46
C THR A 39 -0.19 8.50 1.62
N SER A 40 1.07 8.62 2.04
CA SER A 40 1.49 9.62 3.02
C SER A 40 1.53 11.03 2.43
N ASP A 41 1.60 12.04 3.29
CA ASP A 41 1.74 13.44 2.89
C ASP A 41 2.98 13.66 2.00
N GLY A 42 2.90 14.65 1.11
CA GLY A 42 4.01 15.10 0.26
C GLY A 42 3.89 14.77 -1.23
N THR A 43 2.88 13.98 -1.63
CA THR A 43 2.58 13.73 -3.05
C THR A 43 1.98 14.98 -3.71
N ARG A 44 2.36 15.26 -4.96
CA ARG A 44 1.95 16.50 -5.67
C ARG A 44 1.69 16.23 -7.15
N ALA A 45 0.65 16.83 -7.71
CA ALA A 45 0.51 16.95 -9.17
C ALA A 45 1.23 18.23 -9.62
N ALA A 46 2.28 18.10 -10.43
CA ALA A 46 3.08 19.23 -10.89
C ALA A 46 2.81 19.55 -12.37
N PHE A 47 2.64 20.84 -12.67
CA PHE A 47 2.33 21.37 -14.01
C PHE A 47 3.47 22.25 -14.53
N THR A 48 4.68 22.13 -13.99
CA THR A 48 5.82 22.95 -14.38
C THR A 48 6.32 22.63 -15.78
N SER A 49 6.36 21.36 -16.16
CA SER A 49 6.80 20.88 -17.47
C SER A 49 5.71 20.91 -18.54
N ASN A 50 4.45 20.79 -18.13
CA ASN A 50 3.28 20.88 -19.00
C ASN A 50 2.19 21.74 -18.32
N PRO A 51 2.32 23.08 -18.38
CA PRO A 51 1.37 24.00 -17.75
C PRO A 51 -0.04 23.83 -18.28
N LEU A 52 -1.02 24.06 -17.42
CA LEU A 52 -2.40 24.26 -17.88
C LEU A 52 -2.45 25.59 -18.65
N PRO A 53 -3.06 25.63 -19.84
CA PRO A 53 -3.10 26.84 -20.65
C PRO A 53 -3.90 27.95 -19.96
N ALA A 54 -3.73 29.19 -20.45
CA ALA A 54 -4.65 30.26 -20.12
C ALA A 54 -6.10 29.87 -20.50
N ASP A 55 -7.07 30.52 -19.89
CA ASP A 55 -8.50 30.26 -20.05
C ASP A 55 -8.98 28.85 -19.62
N PHE A 56 -8.10 28.02 -19.04
CA PHE A 56 -8.44 26.65 -18.66
C PHE A 56 -9.53 26.57 -17.58
N PHE A 57 -9.45 27.43 -16.56
CA PHE A 57 -10.43 27.44 -15.46
C PHE A 57 -11.64 28.30 -15.78
N CYS A 58 -11.42 29.45 -16.41
CA CYS A 58 -12.43 30.43 -16.79
C CYS A 58 -11.83 31.38 -17.84
N THR A 59 -12.67 32.00 -18.66
CA THR A 59 -12.21 33.01 -19.62
C THR A 59 -11.46 34.13 -18.89
N GLY A 60 -10.23 34.39 -19.33
CA GLY A 60 -9.29 35.35 -18.79
C GLY A 60 -8.41 34.84 -17.64
N SER A 61 -8.53 33.57 -17.19
CA SER A 61 -7.59 33.03 -16.20
C SER A 61 -6.19 32.88 -16.78
N SER A 62 -5.17 33.22 -16.00
CA SER A 62 -3.77 32.93 -16.35
C SER A 62 -3.51 31.44 -16.48
N ALA A 63 -2.51 31.07 -17.27
CA ALA A 63 -1.96 29.71 -17.30
C ALA A 63 -1.47 29.29 -15.90
N PHE A 64 -1.57 28.00 -15.58
CA PHE A 64 -1.12 27.43 -14.31
C PHE A 64 0.04 26.48 -14.53
N SER A 65 1.23 26.88 -14.07
CA SER A 65 2.46 26.05 -14.07
C SER A 65 2.86 25.60 -12.66
N GLY A 66 1.92 25.68 -11.71
CA GLY A 66 2.16 25.39 -10.30
C GLY A 66 2.11 23.90 -10.00
N SER A 67 1.83 23.60 -8.74
CA SER A 67 1.73 22.23 -8.26
C SER A 67 0.69 22.14 -7.15
N VAL A 68 -0.10 21.07 -7.18
CA VAL A 68 -1.21 20.84 -6.25
C VAL A 68 -0.79 19.76 -5.27
N PRO A 69 -0.71 20.05 -3.95
CA PRO A 69 -0.46 19.02 -2.94
C PRO A 69 -1.66 18.08 -2.87
N LEU A 70 -1.39 16.78 -2.79
CA LEU A 70 -2.39 15.72 -2.81
C LEU A 70 -2.34 14.90 -1.53
N THR A 71 -3.50 14.41 -1.11
CA THR A 71 -3.69 13.42 -0.06
C THR A 71 -4.50 12.25 -0.60
N GLY A 72 -4.33 11.06 -0.02
CA GLY A 72 -5.09 9.87 -0.37
C GLY A 72 -6.57 10.00 -0.02
N VAL A 73 -7.43 9.40 -0.85
CA VAL A 73 -8.85 9.23 -0.55
C VAL A 73 -9.20 7.75 -0.68
N PRO A 74 -9.87 7.15 0.32
CA PRO A 74 -10.22 5.73 0.25
C PRO A 74 -10.94 5.36 -1.06
N LEU A 75 -10.49 4.27 -1.66
CA LEU A 75 -11.08 3.71 -2.87
C LEU A 75 -12.46 3.12 -2.56
N ALA A 76 -13.41 3.34 -3.48
CA ALA A 76 -14.64 2.56 -3.47
C ALA A 76 -14.30 1.10 -3.80
N THR A 77 -14.88 0.17 -3.06
CA THR A 77 -14.57 -1.26 -3.18
C THR A 77 -15.84 -2.12 -3.14
N SER A 78 -15.73 -3.34 -3.65
CA SER A 78 -16.75 -4.39 -3.51
C SER A 78 -16.11 -5.68 -2.98
N PRO A 79 -16.48 -6.16 -1.77
CA PRO A 79 -17.44 -5.56 -0.83
C PRO A 79 -17.03 -4.15 -0.35
N ALA A 80 -18.01 -3.32 -0.02
CA ALA A 80 -17.76 -1.96 0.44
C ALA A 80 -16.87 -1.93 1.69
N GLY A 81 -15.80 -1.14 1.64
CA GLY A 81 -14.86 -0.95 2.75
C GLY A 81 -13.89 -2.11 2.98
N VAL A 82 -13.86 -3.13 2.10
CA VAL A 82 -13.01 -4.33 2.29
C VAL A 82 -11.52 -3.98 2.35
N ALA A 83 -11.10 -2.91 1.67
CA ALA A 83 -9.71 -2.44 1.67
C ALA A 83 -9.42 -1.31 2.69
N GLY A 84 -10.33 -1.05 3.65
CA GLY A 84 -10.10 -0.05 4.70
C GLY A 84 -9.85 1.37 4.15
N SER A 85 -8.79 2.03 4.61
CA SER A 85 -8.38 3.37 4.18
C SER A 85 -7.56 3.43 2.89
N THR A 86 -7.41 2.31 2.18
CA THR A 86 -6.55 2.19 1.00
C THR A 86 -6.97 3.19 -0.09
N ASP A 87 -6.00 3.96 -0.58
CA ASP A 87 -6.17 4.89 -1.70
C ASP A 87 -5.41 4.47 -2.97
N THR A 88 -4.49 3.51 -2.84
CA THR A 88 -3.62 3.05 -3.92
C THR A 88 -3.52 1.53 -3.91
N VAL A 89 -3.69 0.91 -5.08
CA VAL A 89 -3.59 -0.54 -5.28
C VAL A 89 -2.54 -0.83 -6.34
N VAL A 90 -1.57 -1.66 -6.00
CA VAL A 90 -0.47 -2.08 -6.88
C VAL A 90 -0.48 -3.59 -6.99
N GLU A 91 -0.26 -4.11 -8.18
CA GLU A 91 -0.10 -5.54 -8.40
C GLU A 91 1.36 -5.87 -8.73
N ARG A 92 1.92 -6.82 -7.99
CA ARG A 92 3.18 -7.50 -8.32
C ARG A 92 2.89 -8.54 -9.38
N LEU A 93 3.52 -8.39 -10.54
CA LEU A 93 3.28 -9.18 -11.75
C LEU A 93 4.04 -10.51 -11.79
N ALA A 94 4.95 -10.71 -10.84
CA ALA A 94 5.74 -11.93 -10.71
C ALA A 94 6.16 -12.13 -9.24
N ASP A 95 6.59 -13.36 -8.93
CA ASP A 95 7.18 -13.68 -7.64
C ASP A 95 8.55 -12.98 -7.49
N GLY A 96 8.81 -12.47 -6.28
CA GLY A 96 10.11 -11.94 -5.89
C GLY A 96 11.01 -13.05 -5.35
N VAL A 97 11.94 -13.50 -6.18
CA VAL A 97 12.97 -14.48 -5.80
C VAL A 97 14.23 -13.74 -5.38
N PHE A 98 14.67 -13.96 -4.14
CA PHE A 98 15.86 -13.30 -3.62
C PHE A 98 17.15 -13.94 -4.15
N SER A 99 18.06 -13.07 -4.59
CA SER A 99 19.44 -13.43 -4.92
C SER A 99 20.24 -13.83 -3.69
N SER A 100 21.45 -14.34 -3.89
CA SER A 100 22.41 -14.62 -2.81
C SER A 100 22.82 -13.36 -2.01
N SER A 101 22.63 -12.16 -2.58
CA SER A 101 22.82 -10.89 -1.88
C SER A 101 21.58 -10.41 -1.10
N GLY A 102 20.52 -11.22 -1.04
CA GLY A 102 19.30 -10.89 -0.28
C GLY A 102 18.42 -9.84 -0.95
N THR A 103 18.51 -9.69 -2.27
CA THR A 103 17.71 -8.72 -3.05
C THR A 103 16.82 -9.39 -4.08
N ALA A 104 15.59 -8.88 -4.27
CA ALA A 104 14.64 -9.30 -5.29
C ALA A 104 14.12 -8.08 -6.06
N THR A 105 14.10 -8.14 -7.39
CA THR A 105 13.45 -7.12 -8.23
C THR A 105 12.12 -7.65 -8.71
N ILE A 106 11.05 -6.92 -8.44
CA ILE A 106 9.67 -7.37 -8.67
C ILE A 106 8.98 -6.40 -9.62
N PRO A 107 8.54 -6.85 -10.80
CA PRO A 107 7.75 -6.00 -11.69
C PRO A 107 6.39 -5.70 -11.06
N VAL A 108 5.98 -4.44 -11.13
CA VAL A 108 4.72 -3.96 -10.55
C VAL A 108 3.95 -3.11 -11.55
N ILE A 109 2.64 -3.03 -11.35
CA ILE A 109 1.78 -2.12 -12.09
C ILE A 109 0.71 -1.55 -11.16
N LEU A 110 0.39 -0.27 -11.34
CA LEU A 110 -0.73 0.35 -10.65
C LEU A 110 -2.05 -0.23 -11.16
N ARG A 111 -2.95 -0.58 -10.25
CA ARG A 111 -4.32 -1.02 -10.56
C ARG A 111 -5.36 0.04 -10.26
N ALA A 112 -5.20 0.77 -9.16
CA ALA A 112 -6.09 1.87 -8.80
C ALA A 112 -5.33 2.93 -8.00
N LEU A 113 -5.78 4.18 -8.14
CA LEU A 113 -5.33 5.32 -7.34
C LEU A 113 -6.48 6.30 -7.24
N ARG A 114 -6.73 6.82 -6.03
CA ARG A 114 -7.61 7.97 -5.80
C ARG A 114 -6.95 8.96 -4.85
N MET A 115 -6.73 10.17 -5.32
CA MET A 115 -6.21 11.25 -4.49
C MET A 115 -7.04 12.51 -4.66
N ARG A 116 -6.90 13.43 -3.71
CA ARG A 116 -7.53 14.74 -3.73
C ARG A 116 -6.58 15.82 -3.26
N SER A 117 -6.76 17.05 -3.71
CA SER A 117 -6.03 18.20 -3.21
C SER A 117 -6.17 18.33 -1.69
N SER A 118 -5.07 18.48 -0.97
CA SER A 118 -5.08 18.69 0.49
C SER A 118 -5.66 20.06 0.89
N SER A 119 -5.68 21.01 -0.05
CA SER A 119 -6.33 22.32 0.07
C SER A 119 -6.87 22.76 -1.29
N ASN A 120 -7.89 23.62 -1.30
CA ASN A 120 -8.41 24.15 -2.55
C ASN A 120 -7.34 24.95 -3.32
N LEU A 121 -7.36 24.85 -4.65
CA LEU A 121 -6.59 25.68 -5.55
C LEU A 121 -7.36 26.97 -5.84
N THR A 122 -6.82 28.12 -5.42
CA THR A 122 -7.41 29.42 -5.71
C THR A 122 -6.94 29.95 -7.06
N VAL A 123 -7.88 30.28 -7.94
CA VAL A 123 -7.65 30.84 -9.29
C VAL A 123 -8.39 32.15 -9.44
N PHE A 124 -7.71 33.19 -9.91
CA PHE A 124 -8.36 34.46 -10.24
C PHE A 124 -9.05 34.39 -11.61
N CYS A 125 -10.35 34.65 -11.61
CA CYS A 125 -11.21 34.72 -12.79
C CYS A 125 -11.67 36.18 -13.03
N PRO A 126 -11.28 36.82 -14.14
CA PRO A 126 -11.74 38.17 -14.47
C PRO A 126 -13.27 38.29 -14.47
N GLY A 127 -13.79 39.36 -13.86
CA GLY A 127 -15.23 39.59 -13.72
C GLY A 127 -15.92 38.80 -12.58
N VAL A 128 -15.23 37.82 -11.98
CA VAL A 128 -15.74 37.03 -10.85
C VAL A 128 -14.91 37.27 -9.59
N GLY A 129 -13.59 37.35 -9.70
CA GLY A 129 -12.65 37.40 -8.58
C GLY A 129 -11.96 36.05 -8.33
N ASN A 130 -11.54 35.80 -7.10
CA ASN A 130 -10.93 34.52 -6.72
C ASN A 130 -11.98 33.41 -6.67
N THR A 131 -11.65 32.27 -7.26
CA THR A 131 -12.47 31.05 -7.29
C THR A 131 -11.67 29.89 -6.72
N ASP A 132 -12.32 29.03 -5.94
CA ASP A 132 -11.67 27.89 -5.29
C ASP A 132 -12.04 26.59 -6.00
N TRP A 133 -11.04 25.74 -6.23
CA TRP A 133 -11.16 24.49 -6.97
C TRP A 133 -10.64 23.32 -6.14
N GLN A 134 -11.46 22.29 -5.96
CA GLN A 134 -11.03 20.99 -5.48
C GLN A 134 -10.45 20.20 -6.64
N VAL A 135 -9.34 19.51 -6.41
CA VAL A 135 -8.67 18.71 -7.45
C VAL A 135 -8.76 17.25 -7.09
N ASP A 136 -9.35 16.44 -7.96
CA ASP A 136 -9.37 14.98 -7.84
C ASP A 136 -8.42 14.35 -8.86
N VAL A 137 -7.72 13.30 -8.43
CA VAL A 137 -6.71 12.60 -9.24
C VAL A 137 -7.00 11.11 -9.19
N CYS A 138 -7.10 10.51 -10.38
CA CYS A 138 -7.45 9.11 -10.56
C CYS A 138 -6.49 8.44 -11.52
N ALA A 139 -6.32 7.12 -11.41
CA ALA A 139 -5.66 6.35 -12.46
C ALA A 139 -6.40 6.56 -13.79
N CYS A 140 -5.66 6.66 -14.90
CA CYS A 140 -6.24 6.98 -16.20
C CYS A 140 -5.51 6.32 -17.36
N GLY A 141 -6.27 5.60 -18.18
CA GLY A 141 -5.74 4.83 -19.29
C GLY A 141 -4.79 3.71 -18.85
N PRO A 142 -4.08 3.09 -19.82
CA PRO A 142 -3.12 2.03 -19.52
C PRO A 142 -2.04 2.52 -18.56
N GLN A 143 -1.77 1.75 -17.51
CA GLN A 143 -0.69 2.04 -16.57
C GLN A 143 0.62 1.44 -17.04
N THR A 144 1.72 2.11 -16.68
CA THR A 144 3.07 1.66 -17.04
C THR A 144 3.55 0.64 -16.02
N GLN A 145 4.10 -0.48 -16.50
CA GLN A 145 4.82 -1.41 -15.64
C GLN A 145 6.12 -0.76 -15.15
N THR A 146 6.32 -0.77 -13.83
CA THR A 146 7.59 -0.38 -13.20
C THR A 146 8.14 -1.56 -12.40
N ALA A 147 9.13 -1.33 -11.52
CA ALA A 147 9.66 -2.35 -10.63
C ALA A 147 9.94 -1.77 -9.25
N ILE A 148 9.80 -2.62 -8.24
CA ILE A 148 10.32 -2.40 -6.90
C ILE A 148 11.53 -3.31 -6.65
N THR A 149 12.43 -2.89 -5.78
CA THR A 149 13.55 -3.69 -5.30
C THR A 149 13.38 -3.93 -3.81
N ALA A 150 13.12 -5.17 -3.42
CA ALA A 150 13.05 -5.61 -2.04
C ALA A 150 14.42 -6.17 -1.59
N THR A 151 14.78 -5.87 -0.35
CA THR A 151 16.00 -6.36 0.31
C THR A 151 15.61 -6.98 1.64
N VAL A 152 16.09 -8.17 1.94
CA VAL A 152 15.89 -8.84 3.24
C VAL A 152 16.71 -8.13 4.32
N GLY A 153 16.15 -7.99 5.52
CA GLY A 153 16.81 -7.41 6.67
C GLY A 153 17.90 -8.35 7.26
N PRO A 154 19.05 -7.81 7.71
CA PRO A 154 20.15 -8.64 8.23
C PRO A 154 19.77 -9.43 9.49
N ASP A 155 18.91 -8.87 10.33
CA ASP A 155 18.55 -9.43 11.64
C ASP A 155 17.26 -10.25 11.61
N CYS A 156 16.61 -10.36 10.45
CA CYS A 156 15.24 -10.86 10.36
C CYS A 156 14.89 -11.31 8.94
N ALA A 157 15.10 -12.60 8.69
CA ALA A 157 14.94 -13.21 7.37
C ALA A 157 13.52 -13.09 6.78
N ASN A 158 12.52 -12.76 7.61
CA ASN A 158 11.13 -12.67 7.21
C ASN A 158 10.63 -11.26 6.89
N CYS A 159 11.53 -10.27 6.92
CA CYS A 159 11.20 -8.88 6.67
C CYS A 159 12.37 -8.19 5.99
N GLY A 160 12.16 -6.93 5.64
CA GLY A 160 13.23 -6.09 5.13
C GLY A 160 12.73 -4.71 4.73
N THR A 161 13.35 -4.14 3.71
CA THR A 161 12.92 -2.88 3.11
C THR A 161 12.76 -3.02 1.61
N PHE A 162 12.02 -2.10 1.00
CA PHE A 162 11.95 -2.00 -0.45
C PHE A 162 11.98 -0.56 -0.92
N ASN A 163 12.46 -0.39 -2.15
CA ASN A 163 12.54 0.88 -2.85
C ASN A 163 11.87 0.76 -4.21
N GLY A 164 11.43 1.87 -4.77
CA GLY A 164 10.89 1.90 -6.11
C GLY A 164 10.33 3.26 -6.50
N THR A 165 9.78 3.31 -7.70
CA THR A 165 8.99 4.46 -8.16
C THR A 165 7.82 3.92 -8.97
N LEU A 166 6.62 4.33 -8.62
CA LEU A 166 5.43 4.07 -9.40
C LEU A 166 5.20 5.27 -10.32
N SER A 167 5.16 5.02 -11.62
CA SER A 167 4.80 6.02 -12.62
C SER A 167 3.32 5.87 -12.94
N VAL A 168 2.52 6.82 -12.49
CA VAL A 168 1.07 6.79 -12.60
C VAL A 168 0.63 7.64 -13.77
N ASN A 169 -0.05 7.03 -14.75
CA ASN A 169 -0.80 7.79 -15.74
C ASN A 169 -2.11 8.20 -15.08
N ALA A 170 -2.26 9.50 -14.78
CA ALA A 170 -3.34 10.05 -14.00
C ALA A 170 -4.23 10.98 -14.82
N CYS A 171 -5.51 11.03 -14.46
CA CYS A 171 -6.45 12.05 -14.91
C CYS A 171 -6.74 12.99 -13.74
N VAL A 172 -6.46 14.27 -13.95
CA VAL A 172 -6.63 15.34 -12.96
C VAL A 172 -7.88 16.15 -13.32
N ARG A 173 -8.87 16.15 -12.44
CA ARG A 173 -10.14 16.86 -12.60
C ARG A 173 -10.21 17.99 -11.60
N PHE A 174 -10.66 19.16 -12.04
CA PHE A 174 -10.81 20.35 -11.21
C PHE A 174 -12.30 20.66 -11.09
N THR A 175 -12.80 20.76 -9.86
CA THR A 175 -14.20 21.08 -9.57
C THR A 175 -14.27 22.36 -8.77
N ARG A 176 -14.92 23.39 -9.33
CA ARG A 176 -15.13 24.67 -8.67
C ARG A 176 -16.09 24.49 -7.50
N VAL A 177 -15.68 24.90 -6.30
CA VAL A 177 -16.34 24.53 -5.04
C VAL A 177 -17.73 25.17 -4.88
N ASP A 178 -17.92 26.40 -5.35
CA ASP A 178 -19.17 27.16 -5.18
C ASP A 178 -20.27 26.80 -6.19
N THR A 179 -19.89 26.34 -7.38
CA THR A 179 -20.79 26.16 -8.54
C THR A 179 -20.84 24.72 -9.05
N GLY A 180 -19.88 23.88 -8.65
CA GLY A 180 -19.71 22.53 -9.19
C GLY A 180 -19.20 22.49 -10.63
N GLN A 181 -18.78 23.63 -11.20
CA GLN A 181 -18.22 23.67 -12.55
C GLN A 181 -16.97 22.77 -12.64
N VAL A 182 -16.90 21.94 -13.67
CA VAL A 182 -15.76 21.02 -13.88
C VAL A 182 -14.87 21.51 -15.01
N ALA A 183 -13.55 21.46 -14.80
CA ALA A 183 -12.52 21.61 -15.83
C ALA A 183 -11.64 20.35 -15.90
N GLY A 184 -11.24 19.96 -17.12
CA GLY A 184 -10.52 18.72 -17.38
C GLY A 184 -11.44 17.54 -17.79
N PRO A 185 -10.99 16.28 -17.64
CA PRO A 185 -9.74 15.88 -17.01
C PRO A 185 -8.51 16.20 -17.84
N VAL A 186 -7.40 16.50 -17.17
CA VAL A 186 -6.07 16.68 -17.79
C VAL A 186 -5.24 15.43 -17.50
N ARG A 187 -4.63 14.87 -18.53
CA ARG A 187 -3.70 13.75 -18.37
C ARG A 187 -2.37 14.25 -17.83
N GLN A 188 -1.88 13.60 -16.79
CA GLN A 188 -0.58 13.87 -16.16
C GLN A 188 0.11 12.56 -15.81
N THR A 189 1.44 12.61 -15.69
CA THR A 189 2.20 11.52 -15.08
C THR A 189 2.61 11.94 -13.68
N ILE A 190 2.20 11.17 -12.67
CA ILE A 190 2.55 11.40 -11.27
C ILE A 190 3.53 10.31 -10.85
N GLN A 191 4.62 10.70 -10.20
CA GLN A 191 5.58 9.76 -9.63
C GLN A 191 5.34 9.60 -8.14
N LEU A 192 5.15 8.35 -7.71
CA LEU A 192 5.10 7.99 -6.29
C LEU A 192 6.42 7.32 -5.94
N GLY A 193 7.27 8.03 -5.20
CA GLY A 193 8.57 7.54 -4.76
C GLY A 193 8.44 6.67 -3.51
N ILE A 194 9.13 5.53 -3.50
CA ILE A 194 9.18 4.62 -2.36
C ILE A 194 10.64 4.44 -1.98
N THR A 195 10.99 4.85 -0.76
CA THR A 195 12.36 4.79 -0.25
C THR A 195 12.38 4.12 1.11
N GLY A 196 13.10 3.00 1.20
CA GLY A 196 13.36 2.28 2.45
C GLY A 196 12.09 1.82 3.17
N MET A 197 10.97 1.62 2.47
CA MET A 197 9.71 1.26 3.11
C MET A 197 9.83 -0.15 3.69
N PRO A 198 9.49 -0.36 4.98
CA PRO A 198 9.60 -1.68 5.58
C PRO A 198 8.56 -2.63 5.00
N TRP A 199 8.88 -3.93 4.99
CA TRP A 199 7.94 -5.00 4.65
C TRP A 199 8.21 -6.27 5.46
N CYS A 200 7.19 -7.11 5.64
CA CYS A 200 7.30 -8.44 6.26
C CYS A 200 6.44 -9.50 5.56
N TYR A 201 6.74 -10.79 5.73
CA TYR A 201 5.87 -11.89 5.26
C TYR A 201 4.60 -12.06 6.07
N THR A 202 4.57 -11.50 7.27
CA THR A 202 3.43 -11.51 8.17
C THR A 202 3.11 -10.10 8.58
N GLY A 203 1.85 -9.73 8.41
CA GLY A 203 1.28 -8.52 8.98
C GLY A 203 1.39 -8.43 10.50
N GLY A 204 1.32 -7.21 11.01
CA GLY A 204 1.06 -6.99 12.43
C GLY A 204 -0.44 -7.00 12.76
N LEU A 205 -0.74 -6.81 14.05
CA LEU A 205 -2.14 -6.78 14.51
C LEU A 205 -2.87 -5.58 13.90
N ARG A 206 -4.10 -5.82 13.41
CA ARG A 206 -4.99 -4.82 12.78
C ARG A 206 -4.54 -4.33 11.40
N GLU A 207 -3.56 -4.97 10.76
CA GLU A 207 -3.36 -4.74 9.34
C GLU A 207 -4.62 -5.09 8.55
N THR A 208 -4.95 -4.26 7.55
CA THR A 208 -5.97 -4.63 6.57
C THR A 208 -5.38 -5.69 5.65
N VAL A 209 -5.86 -6.93 5.79
CA VAL A 209 -5.52 -8.04 4.90
C VAL A 209 -6.79 -8.44 4.17
N VAL A 210 -6.73 -8.49 2.83
CA VAL A 210 -7.86 -8.85 1.98
C VAL A 210 -7.55 -10.21 1.35
N PRO A 211 -7.90 -11.34 1.98
CA PRO A 211 -7.43 -12.67 1.56
C PRO A 211 -8.09 -13.19 0.28
N THR A 212 -9.18 -12.55 -0.16
CA THR A 212 -9.96 -12.95 -1.34
C THR A 212 -9.94 -11.86 -2.40
N SER A 213 -10.24 -12.22 -3.65
CA SER A 213 -10.40 -11.20 -4.70
C SER A 213 -11.49 -10.19 -4.35
N PHE A 214 -11.28 -8.94 -4.71
CA PHE A 214 -12.23 -7.83 -4.51
C PHE A 214 -12.27 -6.95 -5.76
N VAL A 215 -13.24 -6.05 -5.83
CA VAL A 215 -13.36 -5.08 -6.93
C VAL A 215 -12.98 -3.70 -6.40
N VAL A 216 -12.24 -2.93 -7.19
CA VAL A 216 -11.80 -1.56 -6.89
C VAL A 216 -12.30 -0.61 -7.96
N ASP A 217 -12.65 0.62 -7.56
CA ASP A 217 -12.91 1.72 -8.49
C ASP A 217 -11.59 2.23 -9.07
N THR A 218 -11.49 2.26 -10.39
CA THR A 218 -10.28 2.71 -11.10
C THR A 218 -10.37 4.11 -11.68
N ASN A 219 -11.55 4.71 -11.70
CA ASN A 219 -11.84 5.90 -12.50
C ASN A 219 -12.48 7.06 -11.69
N CYS A 220 -12.74 6.85 -10.39
CA CYS A 220 -13.35 7.80 -9.45
C CYS A 220 -14.78 8.22 -9.80
N ASP A 221 -15.56 7.29 -10.37
CA ASP A 221 -17.02 7.38 -10.46
C ASP A 221 -17.72 6.73 -9.25
N GLU A 222 -16.94 6.26 -8.28
CA GLU A 222 -17.38 5.57 -7.06
C GLU A 222 -18.06 4.22 -7.33
N GLN A 223 -17.89 3.68 -8.55
CA GLN A 223 -18.36 2.36 -8.95
C GLN A 223 -17.17 1.42 -9.12
N PRO A 224 -16.99 0.43 -8.22
CA PRO A 224 -15.94 -0.56 -8.38
C PRO A 224 -16.07 -1.31 -9.71
N ASP A 225 -15.02 -1.27 -10.53
CA ASP A 225 -15.04 -1.76 -11.91
C ASP A 225 -13.91 -2.72 -12.28
N LEU A 226 -12.85 -2.82 -11.46
CA LEU A 226 -11.73 -3.73 -11.69
C LEU A 226 -11.63 -4.80 -10.60
N LYS A 227 -11.77 -6.07 -10.99
CA LYS A 227 -11.50 -7.21 -10.11
C LYS A 227 -9.99 -7.42 -9.96
N VAL A 228 -9.51 -7.44 -8.73
CA VAL A 228 -8.11 -7.70 -8.37
C VAL A 228 -8.00 -8.91 -7.44
N PRO A 229 -6.85 -9.62 -7.40
CA PRO A 229 -6.65 -10.70 -6.43
C PRO A 229 -6.54 -10.14 -5.00
N GLY A 230 -6.56 -11.04 -4.02
CA GLY A 230 -6.32 -10.67 -2.63
C GLY A 230 -4.86 -10.29 -2.36
N THR A 231 -4.62 -9.72 -1.18
CA THR A 231 -3.28 -9.46 -0.66
C THR A 231 -2.56 -10.77 -0.33
N THR A 232 -1.24 -10.81 -0.54
CA THR A 232 -0.41 -12.00 -0.28
C THR A 232 0.64 -11.72 0.79
N ASN A 233 1.72 -12.51 0.84
CA ASN A 233 2.75 -12.47 1.88
C ASN A 233 3.72 -11.28 1.76
N PHE A 234 3.26 -10.10 1.33
CA PHE A 234 4.08 -8.89 1.26
C PHE A 234 3.36 -7.75 1.99
N HIS A 235 3.59 -7.69 3.29
CA HIS A 235 2.91 -6.79 4.20
C HIS A 235 3.75 -5.51 4.36
N THR A 236 3.44 -4.51 3.54
CA THR A 236 4.16 -3.23 3.51
C THR A 236 3.88 -2.39 4.75
N GLY A 237 4.86 -1.63 5.21
CA GLY A 237 4.76 -0.83 6.44
C GLY A 237 5.16 -1.59 7.71
N TRP A 238 5.30 -2.91 7.64
CA TRP A 238 5.69 -3.75 8.78
C TRP A 238 7.18 -4.06 8.78
N SER A 239 7.79 -3.97 9.96
CA SER A 239 9.17 -4.38 10.25
C SER A 239 9.20 -5.36 11.43
N CYS A 240 10.34 -5.99 11.68
CA CYS A 240 10.47 -7.00 12.74
C CYS A 240 10.22 -6.48 14.15
N SER A 241 10.46 -5.19 14.40
CA SER A 241 10.11 -4.57 15.68
C SER A 241 8.60 -4.35 15.82
N THR A 242 7.84 -4.41 14.73
CA THR A 242 6.39 -4.12 14.69
C THR A 242 5.52 -5.35 14.46
N VAL A 243 6.05 -6.42 13.88
CA VAL A 243 5.33 -7.68 13.69
C VAL A 243 4.96 -8.26 15.06
N GLY A 244 3.68 -8.59 15.24
CA GLY A 244 3.14 -9.13 16.49
C GLY A 244 2.90 -8.09 17.60
N GLN A 245 3.30 -6.83 17.41
CA GLN A 245 2.89 -5.75 18.31
C GLN A 245 1.50 -5.24 17.93
N ASP A 246 0.68 -4.94 18.94
CA ASP A 246 -0.57 -4.21 18.69
C ASP A 246 -0.26 -2.72 18.46
N CYS A 247 -1.12 -2.03 17.70
CA CYS A 247 -0.95 -0.59 17.43
C CYS A 247 -0.78 0.21 18.75
N TRP A 248 -1.47 -0.19 19.82
CA TRP A 248 -1.39 0.49 21.12
C TRP A 248 -0.05 0.29 21.81
N ALA A 249 0.64 -0.83 21.59
CA ALA A 249 1.98 -1.10 22.06
C ALA A 249 3.00 -0.25 21.27
N LEU A 250 2.83 -0.15 19.95
CA LEU A 250 3.68 0.67 19.08
C LEU A 250 3.58 2.17 19.37
N PHE A 251 2.37 2.64 19.68
CA PHE A 251 2.09 4.04 20.00
C PHE A 251 1.70 4.20 21.48
N ALA A 252 2.25 3.37 22.38
CA ALA A 252 1.91 3.40 23.80
C ALA A 252 2.16 4.78 24.42
N SER A 253 3.19 5.48 23.97
CA SER A 253 3.51 6.84 24.38
C SER A 253 2.45 7.89 24.00
N LEU A 254 1.60 7.60 23.00
CA LEU A 254 0.51 8.47 22.54
C LEU A 254 -0.85 8.08 23.16
N THR A 255 -0.89 7.03 23.98
CA THR A 255 -2.12 6.53 24.60
C THR A 255 -2.46 7.33 25.85
N HIS A 256 -3.67 7.90 25.90
CA HIS A 256 -4.22 8.55 27.07
C HIS A 256 -5.43 7.77 27.59
N CYS A 257 -5.36 7.26 28.82
CA CYS A 257 -6.46 6.57 29.47
C CYS A 257 -7.13 7.47 30.50
N HIS A 258 -8.46 7.46 30.55
CA HIS A 258 -9.21 8.25 31.52
C HIS A 258 -10.42 7.48 32.09
N PRO A 259 -10.88 7.84 33.30
CA PRO A 259 -12.10 7.25 33.87
C PRO A 259 -13.33 7.65 33.04
N SER A 260 -14.33 6.76 32.98
CA SER A 260 -15.67 7.11 32.50
C SER A 260 -16.25 8.26 33.32
N TYR A 261 -16.68 9.33 32.64
CA TYR A 261 -17.32 10.47 33.28
C TYR A 261 -18.73 10.16 33.82
N THR A 262 -19.32 9.04 33.39
CA THR A 262 -20.73 8.71 33.66
C THR A 262 -20.92 7.65 34.75
N ASN A 263 -19.88 6.88 35.12
CA ASN A 263 -19.97 5.93 36.24
C ASN A 263 -18.59 5.54 36.79
N ARG A 264 -18.42 5.57 38.13
CA ARG A 264 -17.17 5.17 38.82
C ARG A 264 -16.88 3.66 38.74
N SER A 265 -17.83 2.89 38.22
CA SER A 265 -17.80 1.43 38.05
C SER A 265 -17.32 0.99 36.67
N ASP A 266 -17.20 1.92 35.71
CA ASP A 266 -16.81 1.58 34.34
C ASP A 266 -15.28 1.55 34.23
N HIS A 267 -14.80 0.58 33.47
CA HIS A 267 -13.39 0.39 33.16
C HIS A 267 -12.78 1.67 32.56
N PRO A 268 -11.49 1.97 32.80
CA PRO A 268 -10.81 3.07 32.15
C PRO A 268 -10.83 2.84 30.63
N HIS A 269 -11.26 3.85 29.87
CA HIS A 269 -11.18 3.83 28.42
C HIS A 269 -9.91 4.56 28.00
N CYS A 270 -9.26 4.02 26.98
CA CYS A 270 -8.04 4.58 26.44
C CYS A 270 -8.32 5.12 25.05
N VAL A 271 -7.71 6.27 24.75
CA VAL A 271 -7.73 6.90 23.43
C VAL A 271 -6.30 6.99 22.93
N ASN A 272 -6.07 6.62 21.68
CA ASN A 272 -4.80 6.78 21.00
C ASN A 272 -5.05 7.49 19.66
N PRO A 273 -4.41 8.64 19.40
CA PRO A 273 -4.69 9.44 18.21
C PRO A 273 -4.32 8.74 16.89
N VAL A 274 -3.50 7.69 16.95
CA VAL A 274 -3.11 6.87 15.79
C VAL A 274 -3.94 5.59 15.71
N CYS A 275 -4.28 4.99 16.85
CA CYS A 275 -4.90 3.65 16.91
C CYS A 275 -6.42 3.62 17.18
N GLY A 276 -7.04 4.77 17.44
CA GLY A 276 -8.46 4.90 17.78
C GLY A 276 -8.76 4.71 19.28
N GLU A 277 -9.98 4.30 19.62
CA GLU A 277 -10.42 4.04 21.00
C GLU A 277 -10.33 2.55 21.36
N ARG A 278 -10.03 2.24 22.62
CA ARG A 278 -10.09 0.90 23.20
C ARG A 278 -11.12 0.89 24.31
N GLN A 279 -12.14 0.04 24.13
CA GLN A 279 -13.12 -0.32 25.16
C GLN A 279 -12.50 -1.35 26.11
#